data_AF-A0A381YHP2-F1
#
_entry.id   AF-A0A381YHP2-F1
#
_cell.length_a   1.000
_cell.length_b   1.000
_cell.length_c   1.000
_cell.angle_alpha   90.00
_cell.angle_beta   90.00
_cell.angle_gamma   90.00
#
_symmetry.space_group_name_H-M   'P 1'
#
loop_
_entity.id
_entity.type
_entity.pdbx_description
1 polymer ?
#
loop_
_entity_poly.entity_id
_entity_poly.type
_entity_poly.pdbx_seq_one_letter_code
_entity_poly.pdbx_strand_id
1 'polypeptide(L)'
;MFERLRIPFWALVPTLAFGQATITPPPARNPAANLVPISPLRANAVGGGVRIKDLGFIAGARANQLTGFGVVVGLNNTGDKDTVYSKQSLANMFKQFGINVPATSVSSKNSAAVIITASLPPFMKNGSKIDVTVAAVGDATSLTGGQLIVTPLMGLDGKVYAVAQGPVSNNSIMINTEGAAITKNHPTAGQIVNGALVEKEVNVTLVKNDQIDLILRDSDYTLAARMKEAINLQSQRLGGLGRIAEALDGNTVRVRVPDQFRASPVDFIAQLHAITVVPDSKALVVMNEKTGTIVATSRVRILSCAIAHGNIYLAVAKAAEVSQPGPLAQAGTTT
;
A
#
# COMPACT_ATOMS: atom_id res chain seq x y z
N MET A 1 -2.46 11.28 -20.94
CA MET A 1 -2.67 12.73 -21.16
C MET A 1 -3.93 12.84 -22.01
N PHE A 2 -5.10 13.03 -21.39
CA PHE A 2 -6.37 13.08 -22.13
C PHE A 2 -6.68 14.52 -22.50
N GLU A 3 -6.58 14.80 -23.80
CA GLU A 3 -6.87 16.10 -24.40
C GLU A 3 -8.36 16.18 -24.72
N ARG A 4 -9.05 17.23 -24.24
CA ARG A 4 -10.47 17.47 -24.53
C ARG A 4 -10.62 17.94 -25.97
N LEU A 5 -10.97 17.05 -26.90
CA LEU A 5 -11.45 17.47 -28.22
C LEU A 5 -12.93 17.90 -28.14
N ARG A 6 -13.17 19.21 -28.27
CA ARG A 6 -14.49 19.77 -28.61
C ARG A 6 -14.67 19.65 -30.12
N ILE A 7 -15.64 18.87 -30.58
CA ILE A 7 -16.06 18.84 -32.00
C ILE A 7 -17.41 19.57 -32.11
N PRO A 8 -17.53 20.62 -32.93
CA PRO A 8 -18.77 21.38 -33.08
C PRO A 8 -19.82 20.65 -33.94
N PHE A 9 -21.06 20.99 -33.63
CA PHE A 9 -22.31 20.41 -34.06
C PHE A 9 -22.70 20.87 -35.48
N TRP A 10 -22.16 20.20 -36.51
CA TRP A 10 -22.74 20.02 -37.86
C TRP A 10 -21.65 19.57 -38.83
N ALA A 11 -21.65 18.29 -39.22
CA ALA A 11 -21.22 17.84 -40.56
C ALA A 11 -21.41 16.32 -40.68
N LEU A 12 -21.88 15.92 -41.86
CA LEU A 12 -21.76 14.60 -42.47
C LEU A 12 -22.73 13.49 -41.99
N VAL A 13 -23.90 13.53 -42.63
CA VAL A 13 -24.60 12.32 -43.12
C VAL A 13 -23.67 11.57 -44.07
N PRO A 14 -23.51 10.25 -43.90
CA PRO A 14 -23.66 9.37 -45.05
C PRO A 14 -24.63 8.22 -44.78
N THR A 15 -25.51 8.06 -45.75
CA THR A 15 -26.40 6.94 -46.01
C THR A 15 -25.64 5.61 -45.94
N LEU A 16 -26.00 4.73 -45.01
CA LEU A 16 -25.61 3.32 -45.05
C LEU A 16 -26.85 2.45 -44.87
N ALA A 17 -27.03 1.59 -45.87
CA ALA A 17 -28.19 0.74 -46.08
C ALA A 17 -28.38 -0.28 -44.96
N PHE A 18 -29.64 -0.44 -44.53
CA PHE A 18 -30.07 -1.47 -43.59
C PHE A 18 -30.01 -2.86 -44.25
N GLY A 19 -29.07 -3.69 -43.80
CA GLY A 19 -29.20 -5.15 -43.89
C GLY A 19 -29.72 -5.68 -42.57
N GLN A 20 -31.00 -6.06 -42.50
CA GLN A 20 -31.57 -6.73 -41.33
C GLN A 20 -31.06 -8.17 -41.26
N ALA A 21 -30.21 -8.48 -40.28
CA ALA A 21 -29.96 -9.86 -39.86
C ALA A 21 -31.13 -10.32 -38.97
N THR A 22 -31.84 -11.37 -39.39
CA THR A 22 -32.96 -11.99 -38.67
C THR A 22 -32.45 -12.64 -37.38
N ILE A 23 -32.82 -12.08 -36.23
CA ILE A 23 -32.56 -12.67 -34.91
C ILE A 23 -33.70 -13.65 -34.62
N THR A 24 -33.40 -14.94 -34.47
CA THR A 24 -34.38 -15.93 -34.04
C THR A 24 -34.74 -15.73 -32.57
N PRO A 25 -36.05 -15.67 -32.20
CA PRO A 25 -36.44 -15.49 -30.80
C PRO A 25 -36.16 -16.77 -29.99
N PRO A 26 -35.81 -16.65 -28.69
CA PRO A 26 -35.57 -17.79 -27.82
C PRO A 26 -36.86 -18.61 -27.59
N PRO A 27 -36.75 -19.92 -27.34
CA PRO A 27 -37.91 -20.79 -27.16
C PRO A 27 -38.76 -20.40 -25.95
N ALA A 28 -40.07 -20.61 -26.06
CA ALA A 28 -41.04 -20.26 -25.03
C ALA A 28 -40.81 -21.03 -23.71
N ARG A 29 -41.04 -20.34 -22.59
CA ARG A 29 -40.91 -20.86 -21.22
C ARG A 29 -41.86 -22.04 -21.00
N ASN A 30 -41.31 -23.17 -20.57
CA ASN A 30 -42.08 -24.39 -20.32
C ASN A 30 -42.99 -24.21 -19.08
N PRO A 31 -44.33 -24.27 -19.21
CA PRO A 31 -45.25 -23.93 -18.12
C PRO A 31 -45.30 -24.97 -16.98
N ALA A 32 -44.59 -26.09 -17.10
CA ALA A 32 -44.55 -27.15 -16.09
C ALA A 32 -43.41 -26.99 -15.04
N ALA A 33 -42.57 -25.96 -15.14
CA ALA A 33 -41.48 -25.72 -14.18
C ALA A 33 -42.01 -24.99 -12.94
N ASN A 34 -42.41 -25.75 -11.92
CA ASN A 34 -42.78 -25.24 -10.60
C ASN A 34 -41.55 -24.68 -9.87
N LEU A 35 -41.32 -23.37 -9.96
CA LEU A 35 -40.28 -22.67 -9.20
C LEU A 35 -40.86 -22.26 -7.84
N VAL A 36 -40.48 -22.98 -6.79
CA VAL A 36 -40.81 -22.61 -5.40
C VAL A 36 -40.08 -21.30 -5.07
N PRO A 37 -40.77 -20.25 -4.59
CA PRO A 37 -40.11 -19.01 -4.20
C PRO A 37 -39.30 -19.24 -2.92
N ILE A 38 -37.98 -19.07 -3.00
CA ILE A 38 -37.10 -19.00 -1.84
C ILE A 38 -37.44 -17.70 -1.12
N SER A 39 -38.03 -17.78 0.08
CA SER A 39 -38.26 -16.62 0.94
C SER A 39 -36.94 -15.85 1.15
N PRO A 40 -36.94 -14.50 1.07
CA PRO A 40 -35.72 -13.75 1.30
C PRO A 40 -35.26 -13.98 2.75
N LEU A 41 -34.15 -14.71 2.89
CA LEU A 41 -33.35 -14.71 4.10
C LEU A 41 -33.13 -13.26 4.51
N ARG A 42 -33.34 -12.99 5.80
CA ARG A 42 -33.08 -11.71 6.45
C ARG A 42 -31.79 -11.09 5.89
N ALA A 43 -31.83 -9.78 5.66
CA ALA A 43 -30.66 -8.97 5.35
C ALA A 43 -29.65 -9.05 6.50
N ASN A 44 -28.90 -10.15 6.56
CA ASN A 44 -27.61 -10.16 7.21
C ASN A 44 -26.79 -9.14 6.44
N ALA A 45 -26.40 -8.08 7.13
CA ALA A 45 -25.37 -7.18 6.67
C ALA A 45 -24.11 -8.03 6.41
N VAL A 46 -23.96 -8.51 5.17
CA VAL A 46 -22.71 -9.07 4.67
C VAL A 46 -21.79 -7.88 4.40
N GLY A 47 -21.34 -7.27 5.49
CA GLY A 47 -20.22 -6.35 5.53
C GLY A 47 -19.32 -6.89 6.61
N GLY A 48 -18.39 -7.78 6.25
CA GLY A 48 -17.40 -8.30 7.18
C GLY A 48 -16.68 -7.14 7.85
N GLY A 49 -16.95 -6.93 9.14
CA GLY A 49 -16.35 -5.83 9.89
C GLY A 49 -14.83 -5.95 9.85
N VAL A 50 -14.16 -4.83 9.57
CA VAL A 50 -12.70 -4.75 9.56
C VAL A 50 -12.25 -4.37 10.97
N ARG A 51 -11.18 -4.99 11.46
CA ARG A 51 -10.67 -4.70 12.81
C ARG A 51 -10.03 -3.33 12.84
N ILE A 52 -10.14 -2.63 13.98
CA ILE A 52 -9.55 -1.29 14.15
C ILE A 52 -8.03 -1.31 13.85
N LYS A 53 -7.32 -2.39 14.21
CA LYS A 53 -5.88 -2.54 13.91
C LYS A 53 -5.52 -2.52 12.42
N ASP A 54 -6.48 -2.83 11.55
CA ASP A 54 -6.26 -2.88 10.11
C ASP A 54 -6.60 -1.50 9.47
N LEU A 55 -7.46 -0.72 10.13
CA LEU A 55 -7.90 0.61 9.69
C LEU A 55 -6.96 1.74 10.11
N GLY A 56 -6.18 1.54 11.17
CA GLY A 56 -5.37 2.60 11.77
C GLY A 56 -4.18 2.08 12.59
N PHE A 57 -3.45 3.00 13.17
CA PHE A 57 -2.35 2.75 14.09
C PHE A 57 -2.40 3.72 15.27
N ILE A 58 -1.72 3.40 16.36
CA ILE A 58 -1.69 4.25 17.55
C ILE A 58 -0.72 5.40 17.35
N ALA A 59 -1.09 6.59 17.76
CA ALA A 59 -0.22 7.75 17.76
C ALA A 59 1.10 7.44 18.50
N GLY A 60 2.22 7.83 17.89
CA GLY A 60 3.56 7.50 18.39
C GLY A 60 4.15 6.20 17.80
N ALA A 61 3.33 5.28 17.30
CA ALA A 61 3.78 4.07 16.62
C ALA A 61 4.19 4.33 15.15
N ARG A 62 5.12 5.26 14.93
CA ARG A 62 5.59 5.63 13.58
C ARG A 62 6.91 4.94 13.24
N ALA A 63 7.04 4.52 11.98
CA ALA A 63 8.34 4.14 11.44
C ALA A 63 9.21 5.39 11.25
N ASN A 64 10.52 5.26 11.46
CA ASN A 64 11.47 6.34 11.25
C ASN A 64 12.41 5.96 10.10
N GLN A 65 12.63 6.88 9.17
CA GLN A 65 13.57 6.67 8.08
C GLN A 65 14.99 6.88 8.59
N LEU A 66 15.87 5.96 8.23
CA LEU A 66 17.29 6.04 8.51
C LEU A 66 18.06 6.10 7.18
N THR A 67 19.11 6.91 7.16
CA THR A 67 20.01 7.05 6.02
C THR A 67 21.45 6.93 6.48
N GLY A 68 22.28 6.25 5.70
CA GLY A 68 23.72 6.19 5.90
C GLY A 68 24.46 6.34 4.58
N PHE A 69 25.72 6.74 4.68
CA PHE A 69 26.64 6.77 3.55
C PHE A 69 27.78 5.79 3.85
N GLY A 70 27.98 4.85 2.94
CA GLY A 70 28.89 3.73 3.15
C GLY A 70 29.63 3.34 1.89
N VAL A 71 30.38 2.25 1.99
CA VAL A 71 31.17 1.70 0.88
C VAL A 71 30.87 0.21 0.76
N VAL A 72 30.56 -0.22 -0.45
CA VAL A 72 30.50 -1.63 -0.83
C VAL A 72 31.84 -2.01 -1.45
N VAL A 73 32.40 -3.15 -1.05
CA VAL A 73 33.67 -3.69 -1.55
C VAL A 73 33.49 -5.11 -2.10
N GLY A 74 34.48 -5.64 -2.83
CA GLY A 74 34.41 -7.00 -3.38
C GLY A 74 33.62 -7.09 -4.69
N LEU A 75 33.51 -5.97 -5.41
CA LEU A 75 32.89 -5.89 -6.73
C LEU A 75 33.87 -6.33 -7.83
N ASN A 76 33.44 -7.19 -8.75
CA ASN A 76 34.31 -7.71 -9.82
C ASN A 76 34.67 -6.67 -10.91
N ASN A 77 35.44 -5.64 -10.56
CA ASN A 77 35.75 -4.48 -11.40
C ASN A 77 34.52 -3.70 -11.90
N THR A 78 33.36 -3.89 -11.27
CA THR A 78 32.09 -3.20 -11.55
C THR A 78 31.82 -2.04 -10.60
N GLY A 79 32.78 -1.69 -9.74
CA GLY A 79 32.70 -0.54 -8.85
C GLY A 79 32.94 0.79 -9.58
N ASP A 80 33.22 1.82 -8.80
CA ASP A 80 33.39 3.17 -9.31
C ASP A 80 34.67 3.31 -10.12
N LYS A 81 34.57 3.86 -11.33
CA LYS A 81 35.70 3.98 -12.25
C LYS A 81 36.69 5.07 -11.84
N ASP A 82 36.20 6.21 -11.34
CA ASP A 82 37.07 7.31 -10.90
C ASP A 82 36.38 8.35 -10.00
N THR A 83 35.52 7.92 -9.07
CA THR A 83 34.80 8.88 -8.21
C THR A 83 35.68 9.34 -7.04
N VAL A 84 35.80 10.66 -6.87
CA VAL A 84 36.50 11.29 -5.72
C VAL A 84 35.91 10.79 -4.40
N TYR A 85 34.59 10.62 -4.35
CA TYR A 85 33.87 10.18 -3.17
C TYR A 85 34.25 8.75 -2.74
N SER A 86 34.35 7.78 -3.64
CA SER A 86 34.74 6.40 -3.28
C SER A 86 36.18 6.30 -2.81
N LYS A 87 37.10 6.98 -3.51
CA LYS A 87 38.51 7.03 -3.11
C LYS A 87 38.70 7.67 -1.74
N GLN A 88 38.01 8.79 -1.48
CA GLN A 88 38.05 9.45 -0.18
C GLN A 88 37.42 8.59 0.92
N SER A 89 36.31 7.89 0.62
CA SER A 89 35.63 7.04 1.60
C SER A 89 36.49 5.84 2.01
N LEU A 90 37.16 5.20 1.05
CA LEU A 90 38.13 4.15 1.32
C LEU A 90 39.34 4.67 2.09
N ALA A 91 39.90 5.83 1.71
CA ALA A 91 41.01 6.44 2.44
C ALA A 91 40.64 6.76 3.91
N ASN A 92 39.45 7.31 4.13
CA ASN A 92 38.92 7.56 5.48
C ASN A 92 38.74 6.26 6.28
N MET A 93 38.30 5.19 5.60
CA MET A 93 38.15 3.87 6.22
C MET A 93 39.51 3.28 6.62
N PHE A 94 40.50 3.31 5.73
CA PHE A 94 41.87 2.89 6.05
C PHE A 94 42.43 3.70 7.23
N LYS A 95 42.14 4.99 7.30
CA LYS A 95 42.53 5.85 8.41
C LYS A 95 41.90 5.43 9.74
N GLN A 96 40.65 4.93 9.74
CA GLN A 96 40.03 4.36 10.96
C GLN A 96 40.77 3.12 11.47
N PHE A 97 41.44 2.37 10.60
CA PHE A 97 42.30 1.24 10.95
C PHE A 97 43.77 1.62 11.16
N GLY A 98 44.10 2.91 11.24
CA GLY A 98 45.46 3.40 11.47
C GLY A 98 46.36 3.39 10.22
N ILE A 99 45.81 3.13 9.04
CA ILE A 99 46.56 3.10 7.78
C ILE A 99 46.33 4.44 7.05
N ASN A 100 47.37 5.25 6.93
CA ASN A 100 47.28 6.54 6.24
C ASN A 100 47.61 6.39 4.75
N VAL A 101 46.58 6.35 3.91
CA VAL A 101 46.71 6.22 2.45
C VAL A 101 46.13 7.46 1.78
N PRO A 102 46.87 8.17 0.90
CA PRO A 102 46.31 9.28 0.16
C PRO A 102 45.24 8.78 -0.83
N ALA A 103 44.10 9.46 -0.92
CA ALA A 103 42.97 9.04 -1.75
C ALA A 103 43.34 8.80 -3.22
N THR A 104 44.33 9.53 -3.76
CA THR A 104 44.82 9.37 -5.13
C THR A 104 45.45 8.00 -5.41
N SER A 105 45.96 7.33 -4.37
CA SER A 105 46.61 6.01 -4.49
C SER A 105 45.65 4.83 -4.33
N VAL A 106 44.38 5.10 -4.01
CA VAL A 106 43.36 4.06 -3.82
C VAL A 106 42.61 3.82 -5.13
N SER A 107 42.59 2.56 -5.59
CA SER A 107 41.76 2.14 -6.72
C SER A 107 40.32 1.91 -6.28
N SER A 108 39.36 2.52 -6.97
CA SER A 108 37.93 2.39 -6.67
C SER A 108 37.22 1.30 -7.49
N LYS A 109 37.87 0.64 -8.45
CA LYS A 109 37.21 -0.30 -9.38
C LYS A 109 36.54 -1.50 -8.70
N ASN A 110 37.03 -1.90 -7.51
CA ASN A 110 36.50 -2.99 -6.69
C ASN A 110 35.61 -2.49 -5.54
N SER A 111 35.19 -1.23 -5.59
CA SER A 111 34.42 -0.58 -4.53
C SER A 111 33.41 0.42 -5.07
N ALA A 112 32.34 0.67 -4.35
CA ALA A 112 31.38 1.70 -4.71
C ALA A 112 30.95 2.49 -3.48
N ALA A 113 30.88 3.81 -3.61
CA ALA A 113 30.23 4.68 -2.64
C ALA A 113 28.72 4.48 -2.78
N VAL A 114 28.07 4.20 -1.65
CA VAL A 114 26.65 3.87 -1.62
C VAL A 114 25.91 4.69 -0.59
N ILE A 115 24.65 4.98 -0.88
CA ILE A 115 23.67 5.42 0.10
C ILE A 115 22.89 4.20 0.57
N ILE A 116 22.72 4.10 1.87
CA ILE A 116 21.93 3.07 2.52
C ILE A 116 20.69 3.75 3.07
N THR A 117 19.52 3.20 2.77
CA THR A 117 18.26 3.62 3.36
C THR A 117 17.63 2.46 4.09
N ALA A 118 17.03 2.74 5.25
CA ALA A 118 16.30 1.76 6.04
C ALA A 118 15.06 2.40 6.64
N SER A 119 14.03 1.60 6.86
CA SER A 119 12.88 1.98 7.65
C SER A 119 13.00 1.28 8.99
N LEU A 120 13.09 2.03 10.09
CA LEU A 120 13.07 1.51 11.45
C LEU A 120 11.61 1.44 11.94
N PRO A 121 11.01 0.24 12.06
CA PRO A 121 9.68 0.10 12.62
C PRO A 121 9.58 0.66 14.04
N PRO A 122 8.39 1.07 14.49
CA PRO A 122 8.19 1.43 15.88
C PRO A 122 8.41 0.23 16.81
N PHE A 123 8.79 0.51 18.05
CA PHE A 123 8.99 -0.51 19.12
C PHE A 123 10.13 -1.51 18.88
N MET A 124 10.97 -1.31 17.87
CA MET A 124 12.18 -2.12 17.69
C MET A 124 13.10 -1.98 18.90
N LYS A 125 13.60 -3.12 19.36
CA LYS A 125 14.48 -3.23 20.52
C LYS A 125 15.93 -3.29 20.11
N ASN A 126 16.82 -2.89 21.02
CA ASN A 126 18.25 -3.05 20.80
C ASN A 126 18.57 -4.53 20.49
N GLY A 127 19.42 -4.78 19.51
CA GLY A 127 19.78 -6.11 19.02
C GLY A 127 18.85 -6.67 17.93
N SER A 128 17.73 -5.99 17.65
CA SER A 128 16.85 -6.40 16.55
C SER A 128 17.49 -6.10 15.19
N LYS A 129 17.14 -6.89 14.17
CA LYS A 129 17.62 -6.68 12.81
C LYS A 129 16.55 -6.06 11.92
N ILE A 130 16.96 -5.21 10.99
CA ILE A 130 16.11 -4.61 9.96
C ILE A 130 16.74 -4.76 8.58
N ASP A 131 15.89 -4.80 7.57
CA ASP A 131 16.30 -4.80 6.17
C ASP A 131 16.81 -3.42 5.76
N VAL A 132 17.79 -3.41 4.87
CA VAL A 132 18.33 -2.17 4.31
C VAL A 132 18.38 -2.24 2.79
N THR A 133 18.15 -1.10 2.16
CA THR A 133 18.31 -0.93 0.71
C THR A 133 19.59 -0.14 0.46
N VAL A 134 20.38 -0.59 -0.50
CA VAL A 134 21.68 -0.02 -0.85
C VAL A 134 21.63 0.43 -2.31
N ALA A 135 22.05 1.65 -2.57
CA ALA A 135 22.12 2.20 -3.91
C ALA A 135 23.47 2.88 -4.16
N ALA A 136 24.07 2.63 -5.33
CA ALA A 136 25.29 3.31 -5.73
C ALA A 136 25.03 4.81 -5.93
N VAL A 137 25.96 5.65 -5.45
CA VAL A 137 25.96 7.10 -5.64
C VAL A 137 26.84 7.50 -6.82
N GLY A 138 27.91 6.73 -7.05
CA GLY A 138 28.87 6.93 -8.11
C GLY A 138 28.51 6.22 -9.41
N ASP A 139 29.55 5.95 -10.20
CA ASP A 139 29.45 5.37 -11.54
C ASP A 139 29.63 3.84 -11.54
N ALA A 140 29.37 3.17 -10.42
CA ALA A 140 29.39 1.73 -10.32
C ALA A 140 28.45 1.10 -11.35
N THR A 141 28.95 0.09 -12.07
CA THR A 141 28.19 -0.64 -13.09
C THR A 141 27.29 -1.71 -12.47
N SER A 142 27.71 -2.31 -11.35
CA SER A 142 26.92 -3.29 -10.60
C SER A 142 27.37 -3.40 -9.15
N LEU A 143 26.40 -3.56 -8.25
CA LEU A 143 26.63 -3.91 -6.84
C LEU A 143 26.55 -5.42 -6.56
N THR A 144 26.34 -6.26 -7.59
CA THR A 144 26.18 -7.71 -7.43
C THR A 144 27.42 -8.32 -6.77
N GLY A 145 27.21 -9.14 -5.74
CA GLY A 145 28.28 -9.87 -5.05
C GLY A 145 29.16 -9.00 -4.15
N GLY A 146 28.85 -7.70 -4.05
CA GLY A 146 29.54 -6.80 -3.14
C GLY A 146 29.17 -7.01 -1.67
N GLN A 147 30.05 -6.58 -0.78
CA GLN A 147 29.86 -6.56 0.66
C GLN A 147 29.82 -5.12 1.16
N LEU A 148 28.73 -4.74 1.82
CA LEU A 148 28.65 -3.47 2.53
C LEU A 148 29.51 -3.54 3.80
N ILE A 149 30.43 -2.59 3.92
CA ILE A 149 31.19 -2.37 5.16
C ILE A 149 30.30 -1.72 6.21
N VAL A 150 30.56 -2.02 7.48
CA VAL A 150 29.90 -1.44 8.66
C VAL A 150 29.64 0.04 8.46
N THR A 151 28.37 0.41 8.37
CA THR A 151 27.92 1.77 8.07
C THR A 151 26.87 2.20 9.09
N PRO A 152 27.08 3.29 9.84
CA PRO A 152 26.07 3.82 10.75
C PRO A 152 24.89 4.41 9.97
N LEU A 153 23.67 4.11 10.42
CA LEU A 153 22.43 4.64 9.88
C LEU A 153 21.86 5.69 10.85
N MET A 154 21.70 6.91 10.33
CA MET A 154 21.28 8.06 11.08
C MET A 154 19.82 8.40 10.81
N GLY A 155 19.11 8.83 11.84
CA GLY A 155 17.80 9.45 11.69
C GLY A 155 17.91 10.90 11.21
N LEU A 156 16.76 11.52 10.94
CA LEU A 156 16.67 12.94 10.55
C LEU A 156 17.17 13.91 11.63
N ASP A 157 17.30 13.45 12.87
CA ASP A 157 17.87 14.18 14.00
C ASP A 157 19.40 14.10 14.08
N GLY A 158 20.05 13.42 13.13
CA GLY A 158 21.50 13.22 13.07
C GLY A 158 22.06 12.19 14.04
N LYS A 159 21.19 11.46 14.77
CA LYS A 159 21.64 10.42 15.72
C LYS A 159 21.67 9.06 15.03
N VAL A 160 22.65 8.24 15.40
CA VAL A 160 22.75 6.85 14.92
C VAL A 160 21.73 5.99 15.66
N TYR A 161 20.89 5.28 14.91
CA TYR A 161 19.90 4.34 15.45
C TYR A 161 20.20 2.88 15.14
N ALA A 162 20.87 2.62 14.02
CA ALA A 162 21.22 1.29 13.59
C ALA A 162 22.57 1.28 12.88
N VAL A 163 23.18 0.11 12.74
CA VAL A 163 24.44 -0.10 12.03
C VAL A 163 24.22 -1.19 10.99
N ALA A 164 24.47 -0.87 9.72
CA ALA A 164 24.27 -1.76 8.59
C ALA A 164 25.58 -2.43 8.14
N GLN A 165 25.54 -3.73 7.87
CA GLN A 165 26.63 -4.50 7.28
C GLN A 165 26.04 -5.74 6.60
N GLY A 166 26.63 -6.19 5.49
CA GLY A 166 26.27 -7.48 4.93
C GLY A 166 26.50 -7.61 3.42
N PRO A 167 26.29 -8.81 2.88
CA PRO A 167 26.36 -9.04 1.45
C PRO A 167 25.18 -8.34 0.75
N VAL A 168 25.48 -7.60 -0.32
CA VAL A 168 24.47 -6.95 -1.14
C VAL A 168 23.88 -7.96 -2.10
N SER A 169 22.60 -8.26 -1.92
CA SER A 169 21.82 -9.06 -2.85
C SER A 169 21.13 -8.15 -3.84
N ASN A 170 21.29 -8.39 -5.14
CA ASN A 170 20.50 -7.76 -6.16
C ASN A 170 19.87 -8.81 -7.08
N ASN A 171 18.68 -8.51 -7.57
CA ASN A 171 17.94 -9.42 -8.45
C ASN A 171 18.10 -9.01 -9.91
N SER A 172 19.25 -8.42 -10.26
CA SER A 172 19.54 -7.93 -11.61
C SER A 172 20.12 -9.04 -12.47
N ILE A 173 19.76 -9.04 -13.75
CA ILE A 173 20.33 -9.95 -14.75
C ILE A 173 20.89 -9.08 -15.85
N MET A 174 22.21 -9.16 -16.07
CA MET A 174 22.89 -8.51 -17.18
C MET A 174 23.49 -9.61 -18.05
N ILE A 175 22.97 -9.76 -19.27
CA ILE A 175 23.50 -10.70 -20.27
C ILE A 175 24.01 -9.85 -21.43
N ASN A 176 25.30 -9.92 -21.69
CA ASN A 176 25.93 -9.29 -22.84
C ASN A 176 26.34 -10.39 -23.82
N THR A 177 25.63 -10.48 -24.94
CA THR A 177 25.98 -11.33 -26.09
C THR A 177 26.50 -10.43 -27.22
N GLU A 178 27.24 -10.98 -28.19
CA GLU A 178 27.89 -10.29 -29.34
C GLU A 178 26.93 -9.58 -30.34
N GLY A 179 25.77 -9.10 -29.88
CA GLY A 179 24.81 -8.31 -30.64
C GLY A 179 23.61 -7.81 -29.82
N ALA A 180 23.50 -8.19 -28.54
CA ALA A 180 22.40 -7.76 -27.68
C ALA A 180 22.83 -7.72 -26.20
N ALA A 181 22.58 -6.59 -25.54
CA ALA A 181 22.70 -6.44 -24.10
C ALA A 181 21.29 -6.43 -23.50
N ILE A 182 20.97 -7.44 -22.69
CA ILE A 182 19.70 -7.50 -21.94
C ILE A 182 20.02 -7.19 -20.48
N THR A 183 19.48 -6.07 -20.00
CA THR A 183 19.52 -5.72 -18.56
C THR A 183 18.11 -5.79 -18.01
N LYS A 184 17.88 -6.70 -17.06
CA LYS A 184 16.63 -6.81 -16.30
C LYS A 184 16.88 -6.29 -14.89
N ASN A 185 15.99 -5.41 -14.41
CA ASN A 185 16.09 -4.69 -13.14
C ASN A 185 17.29 -3.73 -13.08
N HIS A 186 17.58 -3.18 -11.89
CA HIS A 186 18.62 -2.18 -11.68
C HIS A 186 19.86 -2.83 -11.03
N PRO A 187 21.00 -2.97 -11.73
CA PRO A 187 22.21 -3.59 -11.18
C PRO A 187 22.93 -2.73 -10.13
N THR A 188 22.65 -1.43 -10.11
CA THR A 188 23.24 -0.43 -9.20
C THR A 188 22.49 -0.29 -7.88
N ALA A 189 21.41 -1.06 -7.68
CA ALA A 189 20.65 -1.11 -6.45
C ALA A 189 20.55 -2.55 -5.94
N GLY A 190 20.55 -2.71 -4.62
CA GLY A 190 20.43 -4.00 -3.96
C GLY A 190 19.80 -3.86 -2.57
N GLN A 191 19.59 -5.01 -1.93
CA GLN A 191 19.06 -5.11 -0.58
C GLN A 191 19.93 -6.04 0.26
N ILE A 192 19.98 -5.76 1.55
CA ILE A 192 20.60 -6.63 2.55
C ILE A 192 19.49 -6.98 3.54
N VAL A 193 19.05 -8.23 3.49
CA VAL A 193 18.00 -8.76 4.38
C VAL A 193 18.59 -8.92 5.78
N ASN A 194 17.92 -8.39 6.79
CA ASN A 194 18.37 -8.34 8.19
C ASN A 194 19.80 -7.77 8.33
N GLY A 195 20.16 -6.83 7.45
CA GLY A 195 21.51 -6.28 7.34
C GLY A 195 21.86 -5.19 8.35
N ALA A 196 20.87 -4.56 8.99
CA ALA A 196 21.13 -3.55 10.01
C ALA A 196 20.73 -4.00 11.40
N LEU A 197 21.63 -3.80 12.36
CA LEU A 197 21.44 -4.03 13.78
C LEU A 197 20.98 -2.73 14.44
N VAL A 198 19.85 -2.76 15.16
CA VAL A 198 19.34 -1.62 15.92
C VAL A 198 20.16 -1.48 17.20
N GLU A 199 20.88 -0.36 17.33
CA GLU A 199 21.70 -0.02 18.51
C GLU A 199 20.94 0.88 19.50
N LYS A 200 20.01 1.70 18.98
CA LYS A 200 19.29 2.68 19.77
C LYS A 200 17.79 2.58 19.57
N GLU A 201 17.08 2.48 20.68
CA GLU A 201 15.62 2.47 20.70
C GLU A 201 15.04 3.87 20.48
N VAL A 202 13.91 3.92 19.80
CA VAL A 202 13.10 5.13 19.71
C VAL A 202 12.09 5.12 20.86
N ASN A 203 12.12 6.14 21.71
CA ASN A 203 11.15 6.28 22.79
C ASN A 203 9.75 6.52 22.19
N VAL A 204 8.87 5.53 22.32
CA VAL A 204 7.47 5.65 21.90
C VAL A 204 6.60 5.84 23.14
N THR A 205 5.85 6.93 23.18
CA THR A 205 4.83 7.16 24.22
C THR A 205 3.47 6.78 23.66
N LEU A 206 2.91 5.66 24.15
CA LEU A 206 1.62 5.13 23.73
C LEU A 206 0.44 5.85 24.40
N VAL A 207 0.59 6.16 25.70
CA VAL A 207 -0.44 6.81 26.51
C VAL A 207 0.05 8.18 26.92
N LYS A 208 -0.73 9.21 26.63
CA LYS A 208 -0.47 10.58 27.06
C LYS A 208 -1.70 11.11 27.79
N ASN A 209 -1.53 11.57 29.03
CA ASN A 209 -2.63 12.10 29.85
C ASN A 209 -3.82 11.13 29.97
N ASP A 210 -3.54 9.84 30.24
CA ASP A 210 -4.54 8.76 30.30
C ASP A 210 -5.38 8.58 29.03
N GLN A 211 -4.85 9.01 27.88
CA GLN A 211 -5.50 8.92 26.58
C GLN A 211 -4.59 8.27 25.55
N ILE A 212 -5.23 7.57 24.61
CA ILE A 212 -4.61 6.96 23.44
C ILE A 212 -5.29 7.56 22.22
N ASP A 213 -4.49 8.08 21.30
CA ASP A 213 -4.98 8.60 20.03
C ASP A 213 -4.80 7.51 18.96
N LEU A 214 -5.90 7.10 18.33
CA LEU A 214 -5.91 6.23 17.16
C LEU A 214 -5.91 7.08 15.89
N ILE A 215 -4.96 6.82 15.00
CA ILE A 215 -4.81 7.51 13.73
C ILE A 215 -5.23 6.55 12.61
N LEU A 216 -6.25 6.93 11.83
CA LEU A 216 -6.71 6.23 10.64
C LEU A 216 -5.65 6.31 9.53
N ARG A 217 -5.51 5.24 8.75
CA ARG A 217 -4.62 5.20 7.58
C ARG A 217 -5.10 6.12 6.46
N ASP A 218 -6.42 6.12 6.24
CA ASP A 218 -7.09 6.93 5.23
C ASP A 218 -8.03 7.92 5.91
N SER A 219 -8.01 9.17 5.43
CA SER A 219 -8.88 10.22 5.97
C SER A 219 -10.33 10.01 5.59
N ASP A 220 -11.19 9.83 6.59
CA ASP A 220 -12.63 9.64 6.42
C ASP A 220 -13.41 9.97 7.72
N TYR A 221 -14.15 11.07 7.69
CA TYR A 221 -15.01 11.51 8.80
C TYR A 221 -16.10 10.50 9.16
N THR A 222 -16.65 9.79 8.17
CA THR A 222 -17.68 8.77 8.39
C THR A 222 -17.09 7.57 9.10
N LEU A 223 -15.89 7.15 8.69
CA LEU A 223 -15.16 6.07 9.35
C LEU A 223 -14.80 6.43 10.79
N ALA A 224 -14.27 7.65 11.02
CA ALA A 224 -13.92 8.13 12.36
C ALA A 224 -15.16 8.15 13.28
N ALA A 225 -16.29 8.67 12.80
CA ALA A 225 -17.55 8.70 13.56
C ALA A 225 -18.05 7.29 13.92
N ARG A 226 -18.03 6.35 12.96
CA ARG A 226 -18.42 4.95 13.17
C ARG A 226 -17.46 4.23 14.11
N MET A 227 -16.15 4.49 14.01
CA MET A 227 -15.16 3.91 14.90
C MET A 227 -15.38 4.38 16.35
N LYS A 228 -15.59 5.68 16.56
CA LYS A 228 -15.98 6.25 17.85
C LYS A 228 -17.23 5.58 18.42
N GLU A 229 -18.25 5.35 17.60
CA GLU A 229 -19.49 4.67 18.04
C GLU A 229 -19.24 3.22 18.40
N ALA A 230 -18.51 2.46 17.56
CA ALA A 230 -18.17 1.07 17.81
C ALA A 230 -17.37 0.90 19.11
N ILE A 231 -16.41 1.79 19.39
CA ILE A 231 -15.63 1.76 20.64
C ILE A 231 -16.54 2.07 21.84
N ASN A 232 -17.41 3.08 21.73
CA ASN A 232 -18.32 3.44 22.82
C ASN A 232 -19.36 2.35 23.11
N LEU A 233 -19.82 1.58 22.10
CA LEU A 233 -20.70 0.43 22.31
C LEU A 233 -20.01 -0.70 23.11
N GLN A 234 -18.69 -0.81 23.02
CA GLN A 234 -17.89 -1.79 23.74
C GLN A 234 -17.26 -1.21 25.02
N SER A 235 -17.65 0.00 25.45
CA SER A 235 -16.97 0.68 26.56
C SER A 235 -17.08 -0.07 27.87
N GLN A 236 -18.22 -0.72 28.15
CA GLN A 236 -18.42 -1.54 29.35
C GLN A 236 -17.46 -2.73 29.39
N ARG A 237 -17.27 -3.42 28.26
CA ARG A 237 -16.30 -4.52 28.12
C ARG A 237 -14.87 -4.02 28.35
N LEU A 238 -14.59 -2.81 27.89
CA LEU A 238 -13.31 -2.13 28.07
C LEU A 238 -13.14 -1.51 29.47
N GLY A 239 -14.07 -1.72 30.41
CA GLY A 239 -13.97 -1.21 31.78
C GLY A 239 -14.28 0.28 31.94
N GLY A 240 -14.89 0.91 30.93
CA GLY A 240 -15.32 2.29 30.98
C GLY A 240 -16.64 2.45 31.75
N LEU A 241 -16.74 3.48 32.59
CA LEU A 241 -17.97 3.87 33.29
C LEU A 241 -18.93 4.71 32.42
N GLY A 242 -18.67 4.81 31.12
CA GLY A 242 -19.41 5.66 30.19
C GLY A 242 -18.81 5.66 28.80
N ARG A 243 -18.98 6.78 28.06
CA ARG A 243 -18.35 6.97 26.75
C ARG A 243 -16.87 7.26 26.94
N ILE A 244 -16.02 6.46 26.31
CA ILE A 244 -14.56 6.55 26.43
C ILE A 244 -13.88 7.02 25.15
N ALA A 245 -14.61 7.12 24.03
CA ALA A 245 -14.06 7.50 22.73
C ALA A 245 -14.71 8.75 22.15
N GLU A 246 -13.89 9.61 21.56
CA GLU A 246 -14.25 10.85 20.88
C GLU A 246 -13.53 10.93 19.52
N ALA A 247 -14.25 11.30 18.46
CA ALA A 247 -13.63 11.58 17.16
C ALA A 247 -13.27 13.06 17.13
N LEU A 248 -11.99 13.39 17.05
CA LEU A 248 -11.51 14.77 17.05
C LEU A 248 -11.53 15.38 15.65
N ASP A 249 -11.14 14.57 14.65
CA ASP A 249 -11.09 14.95 13.25
C ASP A 249 -11.31 13.72 12.34
N GLY A 250 -11.18 13.89 11.02
CA GLY A 250 -11.37 12.81 10.04
C GLY A 250 -10.31 11.70 10.06
N ASN A 251 -9.26 11.84 10.86
CA ASN A 251 -8.16 10.88 10.99
C ASN A 251 -7.97 10.38 12.42
N THR A 252 -8.44 11.12 13.43
CA THR A 252 -8.03 10.92 14.82
C THR A 252 -9.24 10.58 15.69
N VAL A 253 -9.18 9.41 16.32
CA VAL A 253 -10.14 8.97 17.35
C VAL A 253 -9.39 8.83 18.67
N ARG A 254 -9.73 9.68 19.63
CA ARG A 254 -9.15 9.70 20.97
C ARG A 254 -9.93 8.80 21.90
N VAL A 255 -9.23 7.96 22.65
CA VAL A 255 -9.81 7.00 23.60
C VAL A 255 -9.19 7.19 24.98
N ARG A 256 -10.03 7.41 25.99
CA ARG A 256 -9.60 7.46 27.40
C ARG A 256 -9.35 6.06 27.92
N VAL A 257 -8.21 5.85 28.57
CA VAL A 257 -7.82 4.59 29.19
C VAL A 257 -8.44 4.50 30.58
N PRO A 258 -9.25 3.46 30.88
CA PRO A 258 -9.81 3.27 32.22
C PRO A 258 -8.75 2.89 33.26
N ASP A 259 -9.04 3.17 34.53
CA ASP A 259 -8.08 3.05 35.64
C ASP A 259 -7.50 1.64 35.78
N GLN A 260 -8.33 0.62 35.57
CA GLN A 260 -7.91 -0.79 35.61
C GLN A 260 -6.84 -1.15 34.57
N PHE A 261 -6.72 -0.39 33.49
CA PHE A 261 -5.75 -0.62 32.41
C PHE A 261 -4.56 0.35 32.45
N ARG A 262 -4.48 1.26 33.43
CA ARG A 262 -3.33 2.18 33.55
C ARG A 262 -2.02 1.44 33.82
N ALA A 263 -2.07 0.34 34.58
CA ALA A 263 -0.91 -0.51 34.83
C ALA A 263 -0.51 -1.34 33.60
N SER A 264 -1.47 -1.70 32.74
CA SER A 264 -1.26 -2.52 31.54
C SER A 264 -1.94 -1.93 30.30
N PRO A 265 -1.43 -0.81 29.73
CA PRO A 265 -2.03 -0.18 28.56
C PRO A 265 -2.03 -1.07 27.30
N VAL A 266 -1.10 -2.02 27.22
CA VAL A 266 -0.98 -2.95 26.09
C VAL A 266 -2.20 -3.87 26.00
N ASP A 267 -2.73 -4.34 27.13
CA ASP A 267 -3.93 -5.19 27.16
C ASP A 267 -5.16 -4.43 26.69
N PHE A 268 -5.27 -3.16 27.09
CA PHE A 268 -6.34 -2.28 26.61
C PHE A 268 -6.25 -2.05 25.10
N ILE A 269 -5.06 -1.77 24.59
CA ILE A 269 -4.79 -1.63 23.15
C ILE A 269 -5.18 -2.91 22.39
N ALA A 270 -4.83 -4.09 22.92
CA ALA A 270 -5.17 -5.36 22.29
C ALA A 270 -6.69 -5.56 22.18
N GLN A 271 -7.43 -5.22 23.24
CA GLN A 271 -8.89 -5.29 23.24
C GLN A 271 -9.52 -4.25 22.30
N LEU A 272 -8.99 -3.03 22.28
CA LEU A 272 -9.42 -1.95 21.38
C LEU A 272 -9.22 -2.36 19.91
N HIS A 273 -8.06 -2.91 19.57
CA HIS A 273 -7.71 -3.41 18.24
C HIS A 273 -8.59 -4.57 17.76
N ALA A 274 -9.20 -5.34 18.67
CA ALA A 274 -10.07 -6.45 18.34
C ALA A 274 -11.48 -6.00 17.90
N ILE A 275 -11.88 -4.76 18.19
CA ILE A 275 -13.18 -4.21 17.79
C ILE A 275 -13.25 -4.13 16.27
N THR A 276 -14.41 -4.50 15.71
CA THR A 276 -14.68 -4.45 14.28
C THR A 276 -15.57 -3.26 13.94
N VAL A 277 -15.23 -2.57 12.86
CA VAL A 277 -16.00 -1.45 12.30
C VAL A 277 -16.31 -1.77 10.85
N VAL A 278 -17.50 -1.40 10.37
CA VAL A 278 -17.84 -1.55 8.95
C VAL A 278 -17.38 -0.28 8.21
N PRO A 279 -16.27 -0.34 7.45
CA PRO A 279 -15.79 0.82 6.72
C PRO A 279 -16.74 1.17 5.58
N ASP A 280 -16.70 2.43 5.17
CA ASP A 280 -17.38 2.83 3.95
C ASP A 280 -16.46 2.56 2.76
N SER A 281 -16.84 1.64 1.87
CA SER A 281 -16.05 1.38 0.67
C SER A 281 -16.30 2.47 -0.37
N LYS A 282 -15.24 3.17 -0.78
CA LYS A 282 -15.29 4.05 -1.95
C LYS A 282 -15.53 3.19 -3.20
N ALA A 283 -16.36 3.69 -4.11
CA ALA A 283 -16.55 3.07 -5.42
C ALA A 283 -15.24 3.19 -6.21
N LEU A 284 -14.63 2.07 -6.59
CA LEU A 284 -13.39 2.01 -7.34
C LEU A 284 -13.59 1.11 -8.55
N VAL A 285 -13.13 1.56 -9.72
CA VAL A 285 -13.07 0.77 -10.95
C VAL A 285 -11.62 0.78 -11.42
N VAL A 286 -10.98 -0.39 -11.43
CA VAL A 286 -9.61 -0.56 -11.93
C VAL A 286 -9.64 -1.38 -13.20
N MET A 287 -8.92 -0.93 -14.23
CA MET A 287 -8.76 -1.64 -15.48
C MET A 287 -7.30 -2.03 -15.67
N ASN A 288 -7.07 -3.29 -16.02
CA ASN A 288 -5.79 -3.73 -16.54
C ASN A 288 -5.84 -3.66 -18.07
N GLU A 289 -5.16 -2.70 -18.67
CA GLU A 289 -5.15 -2.48 -20.13
C GLU A 289 -4.53 -3.66 -20.90
N LYS A 290 -3.58 -4.39 -20.28
CA LYS A 290 -2.91 -5.52 -20.92
C LYS A 290 -3.80 -6.77 -20.99
N THR A 291 -4.62 -7.00 -19.97
CA THR A 291 -5.49 -8.20 -19.87
C THR A 291 -6.96 -7.91 -20.16
N GLY A 292 -7.35 -6.64 -20.29
CA GLY A 292 -8.75 -6.21 -20.42
C GLY A 292 -9.59 -6.45 -19.17
N THR A 293 -8.97 -6.78 -18.02
CA THR A 293 -9.70 -7.11 -16.79
C THR A 293 -10.17 -5.83 -16.09
N ILE A 294 -11.49 -5.72 -15.86
CA ILE A 294 -12.10 -4.63 -15.11
C ILE A 294 -12.58 -5.16 -13.75
N VAL A 295 -12.13 -4.54 -12.67
CA VAL A 295 -12.58 -4.82 -11.31
C VAL A 295 -13.33 -3.61 -10.79
N ALA A 296 -14.62 -3.79 -10.50
CA ALA A 296 -15.50 -2.78 -9.94
C ALA A 296 -15.93 -3.17 -8.52
N THR A 297 -15.86 -2.24 -7.58
CA THR A 297 -16.32 -2.47 -6.19
C THR A 297 -17.84 -2.25 -6.04
N SER A 298 -18.39 -2.59 -4.87
CA SER A 298 -19.82 -2.79 -4.60
C SER A 298 -20.75 -1.57 -4.74
N ARG A 299 -20.25 -0.39 -5.12
CA ARG A 299 -21.04 0.85 -5.22
C ARG A 299 -20.84 1.65 -6.51
N VAL A 300 -20.49 0.98 -7.61
CA VAL A 300 -20.35 1.63 -8.92
C VAL A 300 -21.69 1.60 -9.65
N ARG A 301 -22.25 2.77 -9.97
CA ARG A 301 -23.41 2.92 -10.86
C ARG A 301 -22.94 3.51 -12.19
N ILE A 302 -23.26 2.85 -13.29
CA ILE A 302 -22.95 3.32 -14.65
C ILE A 302 -24.26 3.83 -15.26
N LEU A 303 -24.25 5.07 -15.75
CA LEU A 303 -25.38 5.60 -16.53
C LEU A 303 -25.36 4.99 -17.93
N SER A 304 -26.53 4.89 -18.57
CA SER A 304 -26.65 4.40 -19.95
C SER A 304 -25.71 5.18 -20.87
N CYS A 305 -24.72 4.51 -21.44
CA CYS A 305 -23.78 5.08 -22.40
C CYS A 305 -23.47 4.04 -23.49
N ALA A 306 -23.27 4.51 -24.72
CA ALA A 306 -22.78 3.69 -25.80
C ALA A 306 -21.25 3.83 -25.87
N ILE A 307 -20.54 2.72 -25.73
CA ILE A 307 -19.07 2.67 -25.82
C ILE A 307 -18.74 1.84 -27.05
N ALA A 308 -18.08 2.44 -28.05
CA ALA A 308 -17.57 1.75 -29.22
C ALA A 308 -16.04 1.78 -29.16
N HIS A 309 -15.43 0.71 -28.67
CA HIS A 309 -13.99 0.54 -28.69
C HIS A 309 -13.63 -0.88 -29.15
N GLY A 310 -13.26 -1.00 -30.43
CA GLY A 310 -12.70 -2.18 -31.09
C GLY A 310 -13.39 -3.50 -30.74
N ASN A 311 -12.91 -4.13 -29.65
CA ASN A 311 -13.27 -5.49 -29.26
C ASN A 311 -13.97 -5.57 -27.89
N ILE A 312 -14.40 -4.45 -27.27
CA ILE A 312 -15.06 -4.43 -25.96
C ILE A 312 -16.58 -4.27 -26.13
N TYR A 313 -17.34 -5.31 -25.78
CA TYR A 313 -18.79 -5.28 -25.72
C TYR A 313 -19.26 -5.33 -24.26
N LEU A 314 -19.83 -4.22 -23.76
CA LEU A 314 -20.43 -4.17 -22.42
C LEU A 314 -21.97 -4.22 -22.54
N ALA A 315 -22.57 -5.36 -22.18
CA ALA A 315 -24.02 -5.50 -22.09
C ALA A 315 -24.48 -5.30 -20.64
N VAL A 316 -25.04 -4.13 -20.33
CA VAL A 316 -25.64 -3.86 -19.01
C VAL A 316 -27.10 -4.31 -19.04
N ALA A 317 -27.38 -5.50 -18.54
CA ALA A 317 -28.75 -5.98 -18.39
C ALA A 317 -29.44 -5.27 -17.23
N LYS A 318 -30.40 -4.39 -17.54
CA LYS A 318 -31.34 -3.87 -16.54
C LYS A 318 -32.43 -4.92 -16.36
N ALA A 319 -32.54 -5.51 -15.16
CA ALA A 319 -33.72 -6.29 -14.83
C ALA A 319 -34.91 -5.33 -14.84
N ALA A 320 -35.82 -5.50 -15.80
CA ALA A 320 -37.12 -4.85 -15.74
C ALA A 320 -37.89 -5.56 -14.61
N GLU A 321 -38.11 -4.87 -13.50
CA GLU A 321 -39.18 -5.27 -12.59
C GLU A 321 -40.48 -5.07 -13.38
N VAL A 322 -40.99 -6.18 -13.92
CA VAL A 322 -42.27 -6.21 -14.60
C VAL A 322 -43.32 -6.01 -13.53
N SER A 323 -43.80 -4.78 -13.42
CA SER A 323 -44.97 -4.47 -12.62
C SER A 323 -46.22 -4.97 -13.35
N GLN A 324 -46.65 -6.19 -13.02
CA GLN A 324 -47.90 -6.74 -13.53
C GLN A 324 -49.05 -6.36 -12.59
N PRO A 325 -50.15 -5.81 -13.13
CA PRO A 325 -51.38 -5.65 -12.37
C PRO A 325 -51.91 -7.01 -11.93
N GLY A 326 -52.39 -7.12 -10.69
CA GLY A 326 -53.09 -8.32 -10.24
C GLY A 326 -54.34 -8.60 -11.08
N PRO A 327 -54.85 -9.85 -11.10
CA PRO A 327 -55.91 -10.32 -12.01
C PRO A 327 -57.28 -9.61 -11.91
N LEU A 328 -57.43 -8.63 -11.00
CA LEU A 328 -58.63 -7.80 -10.82
C LEU A 328 -58.31 -6.29 -10.75
N ALA A 329 -57.11 -5.87 -11.18
CA ALA A 329 -56.70 -4.47 -11.15
C ALA A 329 -57.44 -3.64 -12.21
N GLN A 330 -57.97 -2.47 -11.82
CA GLN A 330 -58.54 -1.50 -12.75
C GLN A 330 -57.44 -0.83 -13.56
N ALA A 331 -57.76 -0.46 -14.82
CA ALA A 331 -56.80 0.13 -15.76
C ALA A 331 -56.01 1.28 -15.12
N GLY A 332 -54.69 1.11 -15.02
CA GLY A 332 -53.77 2.12 -14.48
C GLY A 332 -53.11 1.81 -13.13
N THR A 333 -53.34 0.65 -12.52
CA THR A 333 -52.63 0.25 -11.27
C THR A 333 -51.54 -0.78 -11.53
N THR A 334 -50.29 -0.39 -11.23
CA THR A 334 -49.06 -1.20 -11.26
C THR A 334 -48.56 -1.40 -9.81
N THR A 335 -47.97 -2.55 -9.48
CA THR A 335 -47.26 -2.81 -8.20
C THR A 335 -45.79 -2.41 -8.25
#